data_AF-A0A538NT60-F1
#
_entry.id   AF-A0A538NT60-F1
#
_cell.length_a   1.000
_cell.length_b   1.000
_cell.length_c   1.000
_cell.angle_alpha   90.00
_cell.angle_beta   90.00
_cell.angle_gamma   90.00
#
_symmetry.space_group_name_H-M   'P 1'
#
loop_
_entity.id
_entity.type
_entity.pdbx_description
1 polymer ?
#
loop_
_entity_poly.entity_id
_entity_poly.type
_entity_poly.pdbx_seq_one_letter_code
_entity_poly.pdbx_strand_id
1 'polypeptide(L)'
;MSTVALAMGFGIWSLSRQLAPELTSVSASPEAAALAVLPEKSIAVLPLENLSEDKQNAFLADGVQDDIRTALAKVADLKVINRTSVNTYVAGTRRNLREIAQTLGVAFVLEGSVRQSGEKVSITAQLTDARSGARAWQESYERNLADIFAIQSDIVQRIISQLQATVSPKEKAAIDERPTKDLIAYGLYVRAKALIATISLNAQINEKLREAVDLLDQAIERDPSFFLAYCQLAVAHNYLYFFGLDHTPARLARADSTLQTVIRLRPDAGETHLARADFLYRCYLDYEKARAELAVAQRALPNNSEIFELTGYIDRRQGLWNESARSLQRALALDPRNFFILQQIALSYQEFRQFRAMAAALDRALVLIPRDLDTRVTRALVDLEWRADPRPLRESIRTILTENSATASDLAAQWFYLALCERDPSAVTQALAAIPDSGTAVDLNFPRSWCEGLAARSKGDVATAQAAFLAAHAELERTVKEQPGYAPALCVLGLIDAALGRKDEAIREGRRAIELLPITKDSIDGAELMKYMGVIYAWCGEKDFAIEQIAATLKIPSTLSYGNLKLHPNWDSLRGDPRFEKIVTDLAPKNPEK
;
A
#
# COMPACT_ATOMS: atom_id res chain seq x y z
N MET A 1 36.95 -33.64 -5.59
CA MET A 1 36.01 -32.68 -4.98
C MET A 1 36.29 -31.31 -5.59
N SER A 2 35.29 -30.45 -5.78
CA SER A 2 35.35 -29.07 -6.34
C SER A 2 34.88 -28.85 -7.78
N THR A 3 33.78 -29.48 -8.19
CA THR A 3 32.96 -29.01 -9.35
C THR A 3 31.47 -28.81 -9.02
N VAL A 4 31.06 -29.00 -7.75
CA VAL A 4 29.64 -28.95 -7.33
C VAL A 4 29.25 -27.60 -6.68
N ALA A 5 30.21 -26.71 -6.37
CA ALA A 5 29.92 -25.49 -5.62
C ALA A 5 29.59 -24.23 -6.45
N LEU A 6 29.94 -24.17 -7.74
CA LEU A 6 29.70 -22.97 -8.57
C LEU A 6 28.33 -22.94 -9.28
N ALA A 7 27.68 -24.10 -9.49
CA ALA A 7 26.36 -24.16 -10.14
C ALA A 7 25.22 -23.70 -9.20
N MET A 8 25.40 -23.81 -7.88
CA MET A 8 24.38 -23.38 -6.90
C MET A 8 24.33 -21.84 -6.75
N GLY A 9 25.40 -21.10 -7.03
CA GLY A 9 25.43 -19.63 -6.92
C GLY A 9 24.66 -18.90 -8.03
N PHE A 10 24.77 -19.36 -9.28
CA PHE A 10 24.06 -18.77 -10.42
C PHE A 10 22.59 -19.17 -10.48
N GLY A 11 22.26 -20.40 -10.07
CA GLY A 11 20.87 -20.85 -9.97
C GLY A 11 20.06 -20.00 -8.97
N ILE A 12 20.62 -19.78 -7.77
CA ILE A 12 19.98 -19.00 -6.70
C ILE A 12 19.85 -17.50 -7.08
N TRP A 13 20.82 -16.94 -7.81
CA TRP A 13 20.77 -15.54 -8.29
C TRP A 13 19.77 -15.33 -9.46
N SER A 14 19.52 -16.35 -10.27
CA SER A 14 18.46 -16.31 -11.30
C SER A 14 17.06 -16.57 -10.73
N LEU A 15 16.94 -17.41 -9.69
CA LEU A 15 15.69 -17.75 -9.01
C LEU A 15 15.15 -16.60 -8.15
N SER A 16 16.01 -15.78 -7.54
CA SER A 16 15.57 -14.57 -6.81
C SER A 16 14.90 -13.54 -7.72
N ARG A 17 15.26 -13.53 -9.02
CA ARG A 17 14.73 -12.64 -10.06
C ARG A 17 13.55 -13.20 -10.85
N GLN A 18 13.05 -14.39 -10.53
CA GLN A 18 11.80 -14.93 -11.10
C GLN A 18 10.71 -14.86 -10.04
N LEU A 19 9.47 -14.57 -10.42
CA LEU A 19 8.32 -14.69 -9.54
C LEU A 19 7.53 -15.94 -9.93
N ALA A 20 7.37 -16.89 -9.01
CA ALA A 20 6.59 -18.08 -9.31
C ALA A 20 5.08 -17.74 -9.37
N PRO A 21 4.39 -18.02 -10.49
CA PRO A 21 2.99 -17.67 -10.67
C PRO A 21 2.07 -18.37 -9.66
N GLU A 22 2.44 -19.56 -9.19
CA GLU A 22 1.63 -20.35 -8.25
C GLU A 22 1.85 -20.00 -6.79
N LEU A 23 2.95 -19.32 -6.45
CA LEU A 23 3.30 -19.07 -5.06
C LEU A 23 2.27 -18.19 -4.36
N THR A 24 1.53 -17.31 -5.02
CA THR A 24 0.42 -16.57 -4.39
C THR A 24 -0.97 -16.95 -4.92
N SER A 25 -1.05 -17.89 -5.86
CA SER A 25 -2.30 -18.37 -6.44
C SER A 25 -2.92 -19.52 -5.64
N VAL A 26 -2.67 -19.62 -4.33
CA VAL A 26 -3.36 -20.61 -3.48
C VAL A 26 -4.85 -20.48 -3.77
N SER A 27 -5.32 -21.50 -4.49
CA SER A 27 -6.64 -21.51 -5.10
C SER A 27 -7.67 -21.35 -4.02
N ALA A 28 -8.60 -20.43 -4.24
CA ALA A 28 -9.93 -20.55 -3.68
C ALA A 28 -10.57 -21.80 -4.31
N SER A 29 -10.31 -22.97 -3.73
CA SER A 29 -11.21 -24.12 -3.79
C SER A 29 -11.80 -24.28 -2.39
N PRO A 30 -12.98 -23.72 -2.11
CA PRO A 30 -13.52 -23.68 -0.75
C PRO A 30 -14.07 -25.01 -0.22
N GLU A 31 -13.98 -26.12 -0.95
CA GLU A 31 -14.88 -27.26 -0.67
C GLU A 31 -14.23 -28.64 -0.48
N ALA A 32 -12.89 -28.77 -0.49
CA ALA A 32 -12.29 -30.10 -0.31
C ALA A 32 -10.93 -30.17 0.42
N ALA A 33 -10.32 -29.04 0.79
CA ALA A 33 -9.03 -29.05 1.48
C ALA A 33 -9.16 -28.55 2.93
N ALA A 34 -9.45 -29.54 3.79
CA ALA A 34 -9.24 -29.56 5.23
C ALA A 34 -10.24 -28.80 6.10
N LEU A 35 -10.87 -29.56 7.00
CA LEU A 35 -10.80 -29.28 8.43
C LEU A 35 -9.33 -29.00 8.81
N ALA A 36 -8.79 -27.84 8.42
CA ALA A 36 -7.56 -27.34 8.97
C ALA A 36 -7.87 -27.15 10.45
N VAL A 37 -7.21 -27.93 11.30
CA VAL A 37 -7.32 -27.78 12.75
C VAL A 37 -7.01 -26.32 13.04
N LEU A 38 -8.06 -25.54 13.36
CA LEU A 38 -7.92 -24.14 13.70
C LEU A 38 -6.91 -24.08 14.84
N PRO A 39 -5.86 -23.24 14.76
CA PRO A 39 -4.85 -23.19 15.81
C PRO A 39 -5.55 -22.95 17.15
N GLU A 40 -5.37 -23.84 18.13
CA GLU A 40 -6.20 -23.80 19.34
C GLU A 40 -6.07 -22.47 20.08
N LYS A 41 -4.87 -21.89 20.09
CA LYS A 41 -4.58 -20.58 20.67
C LYS A 41 -4.67 -19.47 19.62
N SER A 42 -5.85 -19.26 19.06
CA SER A 42 -6.08 -18.21 18.07
C SER A 42 -7.39 -17.46 18.27
N ILE A 43 -7.34 -16.15 18.01
CA ILE A 43 -8.44 -15.24 18.33
C ILE A 43 -8.62 -14.15 17.26
N ALA A 44 -9.89 -13.85 16.96
CA ALA A 44 -10.31 -12.64 16.28
C ALA A 44 -11.10 -11.73 17.24
N VAL A 45 -10.72 -10.46 17.32
CA VAL A 45 -11.44 -9.45 18.12
C VAL A 45 -12.32 -8.61 17.20
N LEU A 46 -13.61 -8.94 17.14
CA LEU A 46 -14.54 -8.26 16.24
C LEU A 46 -14.88 -6.84 16.70
N PRO A 47 -15.32 -5.96 15.78
CA PRO A 47 -15.83 -4.63 16.14
C PRO A 47 -16.90 -4.73 17.23
N LEU A 48 -16.68 -3.97 18.31
CA LEU A 48 -17.60 -3.86 19.44
C LEU A 48 -18.75 -2.92 19.07
N GLU A 49 -19.94 -3.22 19.54
CA GLU A 49 -21.11 -2.37 19.31
C GLU A 49 -21.04 -1.11 20.18
N ASN A 50 -21.11 0.07 19.55
CA ASN A 50 -21.26 1.32 20.29
C ASN A 50 -22.74 1.53 20.66
N LEU A 51 -23.03 1.46 21.95
CA LEU A 51 -24.35 1.67 22.54
C LEU A 51 -24.49 3.05 23.21
N SER A 52 -23.55 3.96 22.97
CA SER A 52 -23.57 5.34 23.48
C SER A 52 -24.52 6.22 22.64
N GLU A 53 -25.24 7.13 23.29
CA GLU A 53 -26.15 8.07 22.60
C GLU A 53 -25.38 9.15 21.82
N ASP A 54 -24.27 9.61 22.36
CA ASP A 54 -23.41 10.60 21.72
C ASP A 54 -22.48 9.95 20.71
N LYS A 55 -22.67 10.29 19.43
CA LYS A 55 -21.85 9.79 18.32
C LYS A 55 -20.41 10.31 18.38
N GLN A 56 -20.13 11.40 19.09
CA GLN A 56 -18.75 11.85 19.32
C GLN A 56 -17.94 10.82 20.09
N ASN A 57 -18.57 9.92 20.86
CA ASN A 57 -17.92 8.85 21.60
C ASN A 57 -17.77 7.54 20.80
N ALA A 58 -18.14 7.53 19.51
CA ALA A 58 -18.03 6.33 18.66
C ALA A 58 -16.59 5.79 18.56
N PHE A 59 -15.59 6.66 18.69
CA PHE A 59 -14.18 6.25 18.71
C PHE A 59 -13.84 5.32 19.89
N LEU A 60 -14.62 5.34 20.98
CA LEU A 60 -14.32 4.56 22.18
C LEU A 60 -14.48 3.06 21.94
N ALA A 61 -15.53 2.66 21.21
CA ALA A 61 -15.74 1.26 20.85
C ALA A 61 -14.62 0.74 19.93
N ASP A 62 -14.25 1.55 18.93
CA ASP A 62 -13.17 1.25 18.00
C ASP A 62 -11.80 1.22 18.69
N GLY A 63 -11.55 2.13 19.63
CA GLY A 63 -10.32 2.22 20.40
C GLY A 63 -10.16 1.03 21.36
N VAL A 64 -11.20 0.68 22.12
CA VAL A 64 -11.19 -0.47 23.02
C VAL A 64 -10.94 -1.78 22.26
N GLN A 65 -11.61 -1.97 21.13
CA GLN A 65 -11.39 -3.12 20.25
C GLN A 65 -9.93 -3.20 19.79
N ASP A 66 -9.38 -2.07 19.33
CA ASP A 66 -8.03 -1.98 18.80
C ASP A 66 -6.97 -2.25 19.86
N ASP A 67 -7.15 -1.72 21.07
CA ASP A 67 -6.21 -1.86 22.18
C ASP A 67 -6.19 -3.30 22.69
N ILE A 68 -7.36 -3.94 22.86
CA ILE A 68 -7.44 -5.36 23.23
C ILE A 68 -6.70 -6.21 22.19
N ARG A 69 -6.96 -5.98 20.89
CA ARG A 69 -6.28 -6.70 19.81
C ARG A 69 -4.76 -6.46 19.84
N THR A 70 -4.34 -5.21 19.97
CA THR A 70 -2.93 -4.81 19.96
C THR A 70 -2.17 -5.40 21.14
N ALA A 71 -2.78 -5.45 22.33
CA ALA A 71 -2.21 -6.11 23.49
C ALA A 71 -2.09 -7.62 23.29
N LEU A 72 -3.15 -8.29 22.81
CA LEU A 72 -3.10 -9.74 22.51
C LEU A 72 -2.07 -10.07 21.42
N ALA A 73 -1.88 -9.18 20.43
CA ALA A 73 -0.94 -9.39 19.33
C ALA A 73 0.53 -9.46 19.78
N LYS A 74 0.84 -8.96 20.98
CA LYS A 74 2.17 -9.05 21.60
C LYS A 74 2.50 -10.44 22.15
N VAL A 75 1.50 -11.32 22.33
CA VAL A 75 1.71 -12.66 22.86
C VAL A 75 2.12 -13.63 21.75
N ALA A 76 3.34 -14.16 21.82
CA ALA A 76 3.89 -15.06 20.81
C ALA A 76 3.15 -16.42 20.72
N ASP A 77 2.59 -16.89 21.84
CA ASP A 77 1.83 -18.14 21.91
C ASP A 77 0.38 -18.01 21.37
N LEU A 78 -0.01 -16.82 20.90
CA LEU A 78 -1.30 -16.56 20.26
C LEU A 78 -1.14 -16.31 18.76
N LYS A 79 -2.10 -16.77 17.97
CA LYS A 79 -2.40 -16.20 16.64
C LYS A 79 -3.52 -15.16 16.79
N VAL A 80 -3.25 -13.91 16.46
CA VAL A 80 -4.23 -12.82 16.54
C VAL A 80 -4.49 -12.23 15.15
N ILE A 81 -5.76 -12.12 14.77
CA ILE A 81 -6.15 -11.55 13.46
C ILE A 81 -6.15 -10.02 13.53
N ASN A 82 -5.57 -9.38 12.51
CA ASN A 82 -5.38 -7.94 12.45
C ASN A 82 -6.67 -7.14 12.17
N ARG A 83 -6.62 -5.82 12.40
CA ARG A 83 -7.73 -4.85 12.33
C ARG A 83 -8.51 -4.93 11.03
N THR A 84 -7.80 -4.88 9.90
CA THR A 84 -8.41 -4.74 8.57
C THR A 84 -9.40 -5.87 8.32
N SER A 85 -9.03 -7.10 8.68
CA SER A 85 -9.89 -8.25 8.50
C SER A 85 -11.14 -8.24 9.36
N VAL A 86 -10.99 -7.95 10.65
CA VAL A 86 -12.13 -7.97 11.59
C VAL A 86 -13.08 -6.80 11.36
N ASN A 87 -12.58 -5.66 10.88
CA ASN A 87 -13.39 -4.47 10.63
C ASN A 87 -14.38 -4.62 9.46
N THR A 88 -14.25 -5.68 8.66
CA THR A 88 -15.24 -6.00 7.62
C THR A 88 -16.59 -6.50 8.19
N TYR A 89 -16.65 -6.85 9.49
CA TYR A 89 -17.85 -7.36 10.14
C TYR A 89 -18.60 -6.27 10.91
N VAL A 90 -19.82 -5.94 10.48
CA VAL A 90 -20.65 -4.87 11.06
C VAL A 90 -21.09 -5.21 12.49
N ALA A 91 -20.87 -4.29 13.44
CA ALA A 91 -21.30 -4.43 14.84
C ALA A 91 -22.82 -4.32 15.01
N GLY A 92 -23.36 -4.89 16.09
CA GLY A 92 -24.80 -4.89 16.40
C GLY A 92 -25.68 -5.76 15.48
N THR A 93 -25.09 -6.46 14.51
CA THR A 93 -25.81 -7.40 13.63
C THR A 93 -25.64 -8.84 14.09
N ARG A 94 -26.60 -9.71 13.77
CA ARG A 94 -26.47 -11.14 14.04
C ARG A 94 -25.40 -11.73 13.13
N ARG A 95 -24.30 -12.18 13.73
CA ARG A 95 -23.13 -12.73 13.03
C ARG A 95 -23.07 -14.26 13.16
N ASN A 96 -22.66 -14.94 12.11
CA ASN A 96 -22.36 -16.38 12.15
C ASN A 96 -20.91 -16.62 12.58
N LEU A 97 -20.67 -16.73 13.88
CA LEU A 97 -19.32 -16.80 14.45
C LEU A 97 -18.51 -17.99 13.94
N ARG A 98 -19.15 -19.12 13.63
CA ARG A 98 -18.48 -20.30 13.09
C ARG A 98 -17.92 -20.01 11.69
N GLU A 99 -18.72 -19.41 10.83
CA GLU A 99 -18.32 -19.02 9.48
C GLU A 99 -17.23 -17.93 9.51
N ILE A 100 -17.36 -16.94 10.40
CA ILE A 100 -16.34 -15.91 10.61
C ILE A 100 -15.01 -16.55 11.04
N ALA A 101 -15.06 -17.43 12.04
CA ALA A 101 -13.88 -18.12 12.56
C ALA A 101 -13.20 -19.00 11.51
N GLN A 102 -13.97 -19.70 10.67
CA GLN A 102 -13.45 -20.47 9.55
C GLN A 102 -12.80 -19.56 8.49
N THR A 103 -13.46 -18.46 8.13
CA THR A 103 -12.96 -17.48 7.16
C THR A 103 -11.65 -16.83 7.63
N LEU A 104 -11.57 -16.49 8.92
CA LEU A 104 -10.39 -15.86 9.52
C LEU A 104 -9.33 -16.89 9.96
N GLY A 105 -9.66 -18.19 9.95
CA GLY A 105 -8.78 -19.26 10.41
C GLY A 105 -8.41 -19.15 11.89
N VAL A 106 -9.39 -18.91 12.77
CA VAL A 106 -9.23 -18.84 14.23
C VAL A 106 -10.19 -19.75 14.99
N ALA A 107 -9.82 -20.18 16.20
CA ALA A 107 -10.66 -21.00 17.07
C ALA A 107 -11.62 -20.15 17.92
N PHE A 108 -11.17 -18.98 18.39
CA PHE A 108 -11.95 -18.12 19.27
C PHE A 108 -12.32 -16.78 18.61
N VAL A 109 -13.50 -16.28 18.98
CA VAL A 109 -14.00 -14.97 18.54
C VAL A 109 -14.42 -14.16 19.76
N LEU A 110 -13.91 -12.93 19.87
CA LEU A 110 -14.35 -11.95 20.85
C LEU A 110 -15.34 -10.98 20.20
N GLU A 111 -16.47 -10.77 20.86
CA GLU A 111 -17.47 -9.77 20.53
C GLU A 111 -17.95 -9.06 21.79
N GLY A 112 -18.68 -7.97 21.64
CA GLY A 112 -19.08 -7.17 22.79
C GLY A 112 -19.66 -5.82 22.43
N SER A 113 -19.85 -5.00 23.45
CA SER A 113 -20.41 -3.66 23.32
C SER A 113 -19.77 -2.68 24.30
N VAL A 114 -19.77 -1.41 23.92
CA VAL A 114 -19.26 -0.29 24.70
C VAL A 114 -20.34 0.78 24.78
N ARG A 115 -20.65 1.25 25.98
CA ARG A 115 -21.57 2.36 26.23
C ARG A 115 -20.89 3.37 27.14
N GLN A 116 -20.86 4.62 26.72
CA GLN A 116 -20.51 5.74 27.59
C GLN A 116 -21.77 6.51 27.99
N SER A 117 -21.88 6.82 29.29
CA SER A 117 -22.91 7.69 29.84
C SER A 117 -22.27 8.65 30.83
N GLY A 118 -22.06 9.89 30.39
CA GLY A 118 -21.26 10.89 31.12
C GLY A 118 -19.84 10.38 31.39
N GLU A 119 -19.47 10.31 32.67
CA GLU A 119 -18.17 9.82 33.14
C GLU A 119 -18.12 8.31 33.37
N LYS A 120 -19.21 7.58 33.13
CA LYS A 120 -19.24 6.12 33.26
C LYS A 120 -19.10 5.45 31.91
N VAL A 121 -18.39 4.32 31.90
CA VAL A 121 -18.29 3.42 30.75
C VAL A 121 -18.75 2.02 31.16
N SER A 122 -19.60 1.43 30.33
CA SER A 122 -20.03 0.04 30.43
C SER A 122 -19.48 -0.74 29.25
N ILE A 123 -18.69 -1.79 29.51
CA ILE A 123 -18.15 -2.69 28.48
C ILE A 123 -18.64 -4.09 28.75
N THR A 124 -19.24 -4.73 27.75
CA THR A 124 -19.51 -6.17 27.79
C THR A 124 -18.62 -6.86 26.78
N ALA A 125 -17.94 -7.92 27.20
CA ALA A 125 -17.10 -8.72 26.34
C ALA A 125 -17.49 -10.20 26.46
N GLN A 126 -17.60 -10.89 25.32
CA GLN A 126 -17.93 -12.31 25.22
C GLN A 126 -16.90 -13.00 24.32
N LEU A 127 -16.30 -14.06 24.85
CA LEU A 127 -15.40 -14.95 24.13
C LEU A 127 -16.13 -16.27 23.81
N THR A 128 -16.17 -16.61 22.53
CA THR A 128 -16.85 -17.82 22.02
C THR A 128 -15.83 -18.76 21.37
N ASP A 129 -15.87 -20.05 21.71
CA ASP A 129 -15.19 -21.09 20.93
C ASP A 129 -16.06 -21.42 19.71
N ALA A 130 -15.60 -21.02 18.52
CA ALA A 130 -16.39 -21.13 17.30
C ALA A 130 -16.51 -22.57 16.77
N ARG A 131 -15.69 -23.50 17.27
CA ARG A 131 -15.74 -24.92 16.91
C ARG A 131 -16.99 -25.56 17.51
N SER A 132 -17.14 -25.42 18.83
CA SER A 132 -18.27 -25.95 19.60
C SER A 132 -19.49 -25.03 19.61
N GLY A 133 -19.30 -23.72 19.37
CA GLY A 133 -20.30 -22.69 19.61
C GLY A 133 -20.48 -22.34 21.08
N ALA A 134 -19.65 -22.89 21.97
CA ALA A 134 -19.76 -22.67 23.40
C ALA A 134 -19.20 -21.29 23.79
N ARG A 135 -19.89 -20.62 24.71
CA ARG A 135 -19.38 -19.41 25.37
C ARG A 135 -18.29 -19.82 26.36
N ALA A 136 -17.04 -19.46 26.06
CA ALA A 136 -15.91 -19.73 26.93
C ALA A 136 -15.89 -18.76 28.12
N TRP A 137 -16.23 -17.49 27.88
CA TRP A 137 -16.26 -16.45 28.91
C TRP A 137 -17.18 -15.29 28.49
N GLN A 138 -17.80 -14.64 29.46
CA GLN A 138 -18.49 -13.36 29.28
C GLN A 138 -18.43 -12.57 30.58
N GLU A 139 -18.19 -11.27 30.46
CA GLU A 139 -18.14 -10.37 31.60
C GLU A 139 -18.61 -8.97 31.20
N SER A 140 -19.20 -8.26 32.17
CA SER A 140 -19.63 -6.88 32.02
C SER A 140 -18.94 -6.03 33.07
N TYR A 141 -18.35 -4.92 32.62
CA TYR A 141 -17.63 -3.96 33.42
C TYR A 141 -18.40 -2.65 33.42
N GLU A 142 -18.69 -2.09 34.59
CA GLU A 142 -19.23 -0.73 34.73
C GLU A 142 -18.30 0.06 35.66
N ARG A 143 -17.50 0.96 35.09
CA ARG A 143 -16.55 1.78 35.87
C ARG A 143 -16.52 3.23 35.35
N ASN A 144 -15.70 4.06 35.97
CA ASN A 144 -15.44 5.41 35.46
C ASN A 144 -14.66 5.31 34.14
N LEU A 145 -14.89 6.24 33.21
CA LEU A 145 -14.19 6.33 31.93
C LEU A 145 -12.66 6.46 32.14
N ALA A 146 -12.22 7.11 33.22
CA ALA A 146 -10.81 7.18 33.59
C ALA A 146 -10.16 5.80 33.81
N ASP A 147 -10.96 4.76 34.10
CA ASP A 147 -10.50 3.38 34.30
C ASP A 147 -10.50 2.54 33.01
N ILE A 148 -10.79 3.13 31.84
CA ILE A 148 -10.95 2.41 30.57
C ILE A 148 -9.78 1.48 30.25
N PHE A 149 -8.53 1.94 30.43
CA PHE A 149 -7.34 1.15 30.17
C PHE A 149 -7.17 -0.02 31.16
N ALA A 150 -7.66 0.14 32.39
CA ALA A 150 -7.66 -0.95 33.36
C ALA A 150 -8.68 -2.03 32.97
N ILE A 151 -9.86 -1.64 32.49
CA ILE A 151 -10.87 -2.58 31.96
C ILE A 151 -10.30 -3.37 30.77
N GLN A 152 -9.64 -2.69 29.83
CA GLN A 152 -9.00 -3.35 28.69
C GLN A 152 -7.94 -4.36 29.14
N SER A 153 -7.10 -3.99 30.11
CA SER A 153 -6.08 -4.88 30.68
C SER A 153 -6.70 -6.11 31.33
N ASP A 154 -7.76 -5.93 32.13
CA ASP A 154 -8.52 -7.03 32.75
C ASP A 154 -9.07 -8.00 31.69
N ILE A 155 -9.68 -7.47 30.61
CA ILE A 155 -10.20 -8.26 29.49
C ILE A 155 -9.09 -9.08 28.82
N VAL A 156 -7.94 -8.45 28.52
CA VAL A 156 -6.80 -9.12 27.87
C VAL A 156 -6.26 -10.26 28.75
N GLN A 157 -6.08 -10.02 30.05
CA GLN A 157 -5.60 -11.04 30.99
C GLN A 157 -6.59 -12.21 31.13
N ARG A 158 -7.90 -11.92 31.14
CA ARG A 158 -8.95 -12.96 31.12
C ARG A 158 -8.89 -13.81 29.86
N ILE A 159 -8.75 -13.20 28.69
CA ILE A 159 -8.63 -13.92 27.41
C ILE A 159 -7.40 -14.82 27.40
N ILE A 160 -6.23 -14.28 27.79
CA ILE A 160 -4.97 -15.05 27.88
C ILE A 160 -5.15 -16.28 28.77
N SER A 161 -5.80 -16.13 29.92
CA SER A 161 -6.07 -17.23 30.84
C SER A 161 -7.03 -18.27 30.26
N GLN A 162 -8.11 -17.84 29.60
CA GLN A 162 -9.09 -18.75 28.97
C GLN A 162 -8.48 -19.55 27.82
N LEU A 163 -7.60 -18.93 27.03
CA LEU A 163 -6.88 -19.58 25.93
C LEU A 163 -5.67 -20.39 26.40
N GLN A 164 -5.37 -20.36 27.71
CA GLN A 164 -4.20 -21.01 28.30
C GLN A 164 -2.90 -20.62 27.57
N ALA A 165 -2.80 -19.35 27.16
CA ALA A 165 -1.65 -18.83 26.46
C ALA A 165 -0.49 -18.58 27.42
N THR A 166 0.70 -18.98 27.01
CA THR A 166 1.93 -18.74 27.77
C THR A 166 2.37 -17.30 27.53
N VAL A 167 2.57 -16.55 28.61
CA VAL A 167 3.00 -15.15 28.55
C VAL A 167 4.25 -14.98 29.38
N SER A 168 5.32 -14.53 28.75
CA SER A 168 6.57 -14.16 29.41
C SER A 168 6.40 -12.89 30.24
N PRO A 169 7.26 -12.66 31.25
CA PRO A 169 7.24 -11.41 32.02
C PRO A 169 7.37 -10.15 31.15
N LYS A 170 8.14 -10.24 30.06
CA LYS A 170 8.32 -9.14 29.10
C LYS A 170 7.05 -8.83 28.32
N GLU A 171 6.36 -9.86 27.81
CA GLU A 171 5.07 -9.69 27.12
C GLU A 171 4.02 -9.12 28.07
N LYS A 172 3.97 -9.61 29.32
CA LYS A 172 3.05 -9.10 30.34
C LYS A 172 3.27 -7.61 30.62
N ALA A 173 4.52 -7.20 30.85
CA ALA A 173 4.83 -5.79 31.05
C ALA A 173 4.44 -4.91 29.85
N ALA A 174 4.64 -5.41 28.61
CA ALA A 174 4.26 -4.70 27.39
C ALA A 174 2.74 -4.62 27.15
N ILE A 175 1.97 -5.55 27.71
CA ILE A 175 0.50 -5.57 27.69
C ILE A 175 -0.07 -4.59 28.71
N ASP A 176 0.50 -4.54 29.91
CA ASP A 176 0.01 -3.69 31.01
C ASP A 176 0.37 -2.20 30.82
N GLU A 177 1.18 -1.87 29.81
CA GLU A 177 1.60 -0.51 29.47
C GLU A 177 0.44 0.32 28.90
N ARG A 178 0.10 1.42 29.58
CA ARG A 178 -0.99 2.30 29.15
C ARG A 178 -0.56 3.17 27.95
N PRO A 179 -1.46 3.42 26.97
CA PRO A 179 -1.19 4.33 25.86
C PRO A 179 -0.90 5.76 26.30
N THR A 180 -1.77 6.32 27.15
CA THR A 180 -1.72 7.71 27.64
C THR A 180 -2.49 7.84 28.96
N LYS A 181 -2.33 8.97 29.65
CA LYS A 181 -3.16 9.37 30.81
C LYS A 181 -4.25 10.38 30.44
N ASP A 182 -4.25 10.95 29.23
CA ASP A 182 -5.23 11.93 28.76
C ASP A 182 -6.18 11.29 27.72
N LEU A 183 -7.46 11.20 28.07
CA LEU A 183 -8.48 10.58 27.23
C LEU A 183 -8.85 11.42 25.99
N ILE A 184 -8.67 12.74 26.05
CA ILE A 184 -8.87 13.62 24.89
C ILE A 184 -7.73 13.39 23.91
N ALA A 185 -6.48 13.30 24.39
CA ALA A 185 -5.33 12.92 23.57
C ALA A 185 -5.54 11.55 22.93
N TYR A 186 -6.06 10.58 23.68
CA TYR A 186 -6.40 9.26 23.17
C TYR A 186 -7.45 9.31 22.05
N GLY A 187 -8.53 10.08 22.19
CA GLY A 187 -9.55 10.23 21.15
C GLY A 187 -9.00 10.83 19.84
N LEU A 188 -8.11 11.83 19.94
CA LEU A 188 -7.40 12.41 18.79
C LEU A 188 -6.52 11.36 18.09
N TYR A 189 -5.75 10.60 18.87
CA TYR A 189 -4.91 9.52 18.36
C TYR A 189 -5.70 8.44 17.61
N VAL A 190 -6.83 7.97 18.18
CA VAL A 190 -7.67 6.93 17.54
C VAL A 190 -8.23 7.43 16.20
N ARG A 191 -8.68 8.69 16.13
CA ARG A 191 -9.15 9.30 14.88
C ARG A 191 -8.05 9.40 13.83
N ALA A 192 -6.86 9.86 14.21
CA ALA A 192 -5.73 9.96 13.30
C ALA A 192 -5.31 8.58 12.76
N LYS A 193 -5.26 7.56 13.62
CA LYS A 193 -4.96 6.18 13.23
C LYS A 193 -5.98 5.63 12.24
N ALA A 194 -7.27 5.97 12.39
CA ALA A 194 -8.31 5.58 11.45
C ALA A 194 -8.13 6.24 10.05
N LEU A 195 -7.71 7.50 10.00
CA LEU A 195 -7.37 8.19 8.75
C LEU A 195 -6.18 7.49 8.06
N ILE A 196 -5.12 7.19 8.81
CA ILE A 196 -3.93 6.50 8.29
C ILE A 196 -4.27 5.09 7.78
N ALA A 197 -5.07 4.33 8.53
CA ALA A 197 -5.46 2.96 8.16
C ALA A 197 -6.36 2.87 6.92
N THR A 198 -6.94 3.99 6.48
CA THR A 198 -7.82 4.07 5.29
C THR A 198 -7.19 4.85 4.14
N ILE A 199 -5.86 5.01 4.17
CA ILE A 199 -5.11 5.60 3.06
C ILE A 199 -5.25 4.70 1.84
N SER A 200 -5.70 5.30 0.74
CA SER A 200 -5.66 4.74 -0.61
C SER A 200 -4.91 5.73 -1.49
N LEU A 201 -4.25 5.25 -2.54
CA LEU A 201 -3.53 6.09 -3.52
C LEU A 201 -4.53 6.82 -4.44
N ASN A 202 -5.32 7.72 -3.87
CA ASN A 202 -6.32 8.50 -4.57
C ASN A 202 -6.16 10.00 -4.28
N ALA A 203 -7.05 10.84 -4.81
CA ALA A 203 -6.92 12.30 -4.71
C ALA A 203 -6.90 12.80 -3.25
N GLN A 204 -7.50 12.07 -2.31
CA GLN A 204 -7.67 12.49 -0.90
C GLN A 204 -6.48 12.15 0.00
N ILE A 205 -5.48 11.41 -0.50
CA ILE A 205 -4.37 10.91 0.33
C ILE A 205 -3.64 12.03 1.09
N ASN A 206 -3.35 13.14 0.41
CA ASN A 206 -2.61 14.25 0.99
C ASN A 206 -3.41 14.93 2.12
N GLU A 207 -4.71 15.15 1.90
CA GLU A 207 -5.60 15.80 2.85
C GLU A 207 -5.76 14.95 4.11
N LYS A 208 -6.03 13.64 3.96
CA LYS A 208 -6.16 12.70 5.08
C LYS A 208 -4.88 12.59 5.90
N LEU A 209 -3.72 12.55 5.24
CA LEU A 209 -2.42 12.50 5.92
C LEU A 209 -2.14 13.78 6.70
N ARG A 210 -2.49 14.95 6.15
CA ARG A 210 -2.34 16.23 6.84
C ARG A 210 -3.30 16.36 8.02
N GLU A 211 -4.55 15.96 7.88
CA GLU A 211 -5.50 15.90 8.99
C GLU A 211 -5.00 14.96 10.10
N ALA A 212 -4.45 13.81 9.75
CA ALA A 212 -3.86 12.89 10.72
C ALA A 212 -2.68 13.53 11.48
N VAL A 213 -1.80 14.27 10.78
CA VAL A 213 -0.71 15.04 11.41
C VAL A 213 -1.28 16.05 12.41
N ASP A 214 -2.27 16.86 12.00
CA ASP A 214 -2.84 17.90 12.85
C ASP A 214 -3.51 17.32 14.12
N LEU A 215 -4.18 16.18 14.00
CA LEU A 215 -4.78 15.47 15.14
C LEU A 215 -3.70 14.91 16.09
N LEU A 216 -2.61 14.38 15.55
CA LEU A 216 -1.51 13.80 16.34
C LEU A 216 -0.68 14.88 17.04
N ASP A 217 -0.45 16.01 16.39
CA ASP A 217 0.20 17.17 17.01
C ASP A 217 -0.62 17.66 18.21
N GLN A 218 -1.94 17.80 18.06
CA GLN A 218 -2.84 18.13 19.18
C GLN A 218 -2.81 17.07 20.29
N ALA A 219 -2.72 15.77 19.95
CA ALA A 219 -2.63 14.71 20.95
C ALA A 219 -1.34 14.81 21.77
N ILE A 220 -0.22 15.11 21.10
CA ILE A 220 1.11 15.22 21.71
C ILE A 220 1.26 16.52 22.50
N GLU A 221 0.62 17.61 22.11
CA GLU A 221 0.57 18.85 22.91
C GLU A 221 -0.09 18.61 24.27
N ARG A 222 -1.10 17.72 24.31
CA ARG A 222 -1.79 17.35 25.55
C ARG A 222 -1.01 16.35 26.40
N ASP A 223 -0.40 15.36 25.77
CA ASP A 223 0.47 14.40 26.43
C ASP A 223 1.80 14.23 25.66
N PRO A 224 2.83 15.03 26.02
CA PRO A 224 4.16 14.95 25.39
C PRO A 224 4.90 13.61 25.60
N SER A 225 4.34 12.71 26.42
CA SER A 225 4.87 11.36 26.64
C SER A 225 4.10 10.28 25.88
N PHE A 226 3.12 10.66 25.04
CA PHE A 226 2.25 9.73 24.32
C PHE A 226 2.98 9.03 23.17
N PHE A 227 3.76 8.01 23.54
CA PHE A 227 4.63 7.24 22.66
C PHE A 227 3.96 6.72 21.37
N LEU A 228 2.73 6.18 21.47
CA LEU A 228 2.02 5.64 20.31
C LEU A 228 1.56 6.74 19.33
N ALA A 229 1.25 7.94 19.81
CA ALA A 229 0.94 9.07 18.96
C ALA A 229 2.17 9.51 18.14
N TYR A 230 3.35 9.56 18.78
CA TYR A 230 4.60 9.80 18.05
C TYR A 230 4.90 8.73 17.00
N CYS A 231 4.62 7.45 17.27
CA CYS A 231 4.77 6.38 16.28
C CYS A 231 3.88 6.62 15.04
N GLN A 232 2.61 6.97 15.24
CA GLN A 232 1.69 7.28 14.13
C GLN A 232 2.06 8.57 13.40
N LEU A 233 2.59 9.57 14.11
CA LEU A 233 3.04 10.82 13.51
C LEU A 233 4.24 10.58 12.58
N ALA A 234 5.16 9.70 13.00
CA ALA A 234 6.28 9.27 12.15
C ALA A 234 5.75 8.61 10.87
N VAL A 235 4.82 7.67 10.98
CA VAL A 235 4.18 7.00 9.83
C VAL A 235 3.55 8.03 8.87
N ALA A 236 2.80 9.00 9.38
CA ALA A 236 2.18 10.03 8.54
C ALA A 236 3.22 10.89 7.80
N HIS A 237 4.29 11.31 8.48
CA HIS A 237 5.39 12.03 7.83
C HIS A 237 6.12 11.19 6.78
N ASN A 238 6.35 9.91 7.07
CA ASN A 238 7.02 8.99 6.15
C ASN A 238 6.20 8.78 4.88
N TYR A 239 4.87 8.64 4.99
CA TYR A 239 3.97 8.53 3.83
C TYR A 239 3.95 9.81 2.98
N LEU A 240 3.87 11.00 3.61
CA LEU A 240 3.93 12.27 2.90
C LEU A 240 5.24 12.40 2.10
N TYR A 241 6.35 11.97 2.68
CA TYR A 241 7.66 12.00 2.04
C TYR A 241 7.82 10.97 0.91
N PHE A 242 7.41 9.72 1.16
CA PHE A 242 7.60 8.59 0.26
C PHE A 242 6.79 8.69 -1.02
N PHE A 243 5.53 9.13 -0.92
CA PHE A 243 4.67 9.30 -2.09
C PHE A 243 4.92 10.62 -2.84
N GLY A 244 5.94 11.40 -2.45
CA GLY A 244 6.27 12.66 -3.10
C GLY A 244 5.25 13.77 -2.89
N LEU A 245 4.34 13.64 -1.91
CA LEU A 245 3.36 14.67 -1.54
C LEU A 245 4.02 15.85 -0.84
N ASP A 246 5.11 15.58 -0.12
CA ASP A 246 6.01 16.55 0.49
C ASP A 246 7.41 15.90 0.67
N HIS A 247 8.20 15.85 -0.39
CA HIS A 247 9.56 15.27 -0.38
C HIS A 247 10.65 16.31 -0.02
N THR A 248 10.27 17.37 0.71
CA THR A 248 11.19 18.43 1.09
C THR A 248 12.16 18.00 2.21
N PRO A 249 13.37 18.59 2.29
CA PRO A 249 14.25 18.39 3.44
C PRO A 249 13.60 18.73 4.79
N ALA A 250 12.67 19.69 4.80
CA ALA A 250 11.93 20.06 6.01
C ALA A 250 10.97 18.95 6.48
N ARG A 251 10.27 18.27 5.56
CA ARG A 251 9.44 17.11 5.91
C ARG A 251 10.30 15.97 6.46
N LEU A 252 11.42 15.69 5.81
CA LEU A 252 12.38 14.67 6.26
C LEU A 252 12.90 14.97 7.68
N ALA A 253 13.25 16.22 7.96
CA ALA A 253 13.71 16.63 9.29
C ALA A 253 12.61 16.48 10.37
N ARG A 254 11.34 16.72 10.02
CA ARG A 254 10.21 16.46 10.94
C ARG A 254 10.04 14.96 11.19
N ALA A 255 10.09 14.13 10.15
CA ALA A 255 10.03 12.67 10.28
C ALA A 255 11.15 12.15 11.20
N ASP A 256 12.39 12.60 11.00
CA ASP A 256 13.53 12.22 11.84
C ASP A 256 13.35 12.69 13.30
N SER A 257 13.01 13.96 13.54
CA SER A 257 12.79 14.49 14.89
C SER A 257 11.71 13.72 15.66
N THR A 258 10.60 13.39 14.99
CA THR A 258 9.53 12.56 15.54
C THR A 258 10.07 11.16 15.89
N LEU A 259 10.82 10.53 15.00
CA LEU A 259 11.45 9.23 15.26
C LEU A 259 12.45 9.27 16.42
N GLN A 260 13.29 10.31 16.52
CA GLN A 260 14.21 10.47 17.64
C GLN A 260 13.46 10.56 18.98
N THR A 261 12.27 11.16 18.97
CA THR A 261 11.40 11.18 20.15
C THR A 261 10.82 9.80 20.46
N VAL A 262 10.37 9.03 19.47
CA VAL A 262 9.96 7.62 19.64
C VAL A 262 11.09 6.81 20.30
N ILE A 263 12.31 6.92 19.77
CA ILE A 263 13.50 6.23 20.30
C ILE A 263 13.80 6.64 21.74
N ARG A 264 13.77 7.94 22.04
CA ARG A 264 14.02 8.47 23.40
C ARG A 264 13.00 7.98 24.41
N LEU A 265 11.72 7.92 24.04
CA LEU A 265 10.64 7.54 24.94
C LEU A 265 10.71 6.05 25.31
N ARG A 266 10.92 5.17 24.33
CA ARG A 266 10.97 3.71 24.56
C ARG A 266 11.95 3.02 23.58
N PRO A 267 13.26 3.01 23.83
CA PRO A 267 14.26 2.53 22.87
C PRO A 267 14.13 1.03 22.53
N ASP A 268 13.70 0.20 23.49
CA ASP A 268 13.63 -1.26 23.34
C ASP A 268 12.25 -1.79 22.92
N ALA A 269 11.29 -0.90 22.66
CA ALA A 269 9.92 -1.28 22.28
C ALA A 269 9.88 -1.82 20.84
N GLY A 270 9.03 -2.82 20.60
CA GLY A 270 8.84 -3.38 19.26
C GLY A 270 8.33 -2.33 18.27
N GLU A 271 7.45 -1.45 18.73
CA GLU A 271 6.89 -0.33 17.97
C GLU A 271 7.98 0.69 17.58
N THR A 272 8.99 0.89 18.42
CA THR A 272 10.16 1.73 18.09
C THR A 272 10.97 1.14 16.95
N HIS A 273 11.26 -0.16 17.01
CA HIS A 273 11.97 -0.86 15.94
C HIS A 273 11.16 -0.85 14.64
N LEU A 274 9.83 -1.02 14.71
CA LEU A 274 8.96 -0.92 13.54
C LEU A 274 8.96 0.50 12.95
N ALA A 275 8.85 1.54 13.78
CA ALA A 275 8.91 2.93 13.31
C ALA A 275 10.27 3.28 12.68
N ARG A 276 11.38 2.76 13.24
CA ARG A 276 12.72 2.89 12.65
C ARG A 276 12.81 2.19 11.30
N ALA A 277 12.28 0.98 11.20
CA ALA A 277 12.25 0.24 9.94
C ALA A 277 11.46 0.98 8.86
N ASP A 278 10.27 1.47 9.19
CA ASP A 278 9.41 2.21 8.26
C ASP A 278 10.09 3.50 7.77
N PHE A 279 10.70 4.27 8.68
CA PHE A 279 11.45 5.46 8.32
C PHE A 279 12.66 5.15 7.43
N LEU A 280 13.46 4.13 7.77
CA LEU A 280 14.61 3.72 6.95
C LEU A 280 14.18 3.26 5.56
N TYR A 281 13.08 2.50 5.47
CA TYR A 281 12.50 2.03 4.21
C TYR A 281 11.99 3.18 3.36
N ARG A 282 11.22 4.12 3.93
CA ARG A 282 10.50 5.16 3.18
C ARG A 282 11.32 6.42 2.92
N CYS A 283 12.10 6.85 3.90
CA CYS A 283 12.78 8.14 3.84
C CYS A 283 14.21 8.04 3.32
N TYR A 284 14.92 6.96 3.65
CA TYR A 284 16.31 6.78 3.22
C TYR A 284 16.52 5.68 2.18
N LEU A 285 15.50 4.86 1.93
CA LEU A 285 15.62 3.65 1.10
C LEU A 285 16.77 2.74 1.59
N ASP A 286 17.03 2.74 2.91
CA ASP A 286 18.07 1.94 3.56
C ASP A 286 17.48 0.59 3.99
N TYR A 287 17.32 -0.27 2.99
CA TYR A 287 16.63 -1.56 3.08
C TYR A 287 17.31 -2.56 4.01
N GLU A 288 18.64 -2.59 4.03
CA GLU A 288 19.39 -3.49 4.91
C GLU A 288 19.17 -3.14 6.38
N LYS A 289 19.27 -1.84 6.74
CA LYS A 289 19.00 -1.41 8.11
C LYS A 289 17.53 -1.57 8.46
N ALA A 290 16.62 -1.26 7.55
CA ALA A 290 15.19 -1.45 7.79
C ALA A 290 14.87 -2.93 8.12
N ARG A 291 15.45 -3.86 7.36
CA ARG A 291 15.30 -5.30 7.59
C ARG A 291 15.85 -5.75 8.94
N ALA A 292 17.00 -5.21 9.35
CA ALA A 292 17.57 -5.50 10.67
C ALA A 292 16.64 -5.05 11.81
N GLU A 293 16.03 -3.87 11.68
CA GLU A 293 15.06 -3.36 12.65
C GLU A 293 13.76 -4.19 12.66
N LEU A 294 13.26 -4.61 11.50
CA LEU A 294 12.09 -5.50 11.40
C LEU A 294 12.32 -6.84 12.11
N ALA A 295 13.52 -7.41 12.01
CA ALA A 295 13.86 -8.65 12.70
C ALA A 295 13.80 -8.52 14.24
N VAL A 296 14.08 -7.32 14.77
CA VAL A 296 13.92 -7.03 16.21
C VAL A 296 12.45 -6.79 16.54
N ALA A 297 11.76 -5.97 15.74
CA ALA A 297 10.33 -5.69 15.91
C ALA A 297 9.49 -6.97 15.92
N GLN A 298 9.78 -7.92 15.03
CA GLN A 298 9.07 -9.20 14.90
C GLN A 298 9.07 -10.01 16.20
N ARG A 299 10.16 -9.96 16.99
CA ARG A 299 10.26 -10.70 18.26
C ARG A 299 9.35 -10.12 19.34
N ALA A 300 9.07 -8.81 19.27
CA ALA A 300 8.23 -8.11 20.24
C ALA A 300 6.77 -7.97 19.77
N LEU A 301 6.52 -8.05 18.46
CA LEU A 301 5.22 -7.88 17.82
C LEU A 301 4.92 -9.07 16.88
N PRO A 302 4.86 -10.30 17.41
CA PRO A 302 4.82 -11.53 16.60
C PRO A 302 3.57 -11.67 15.72
N ASN A 303 2.47 -10.97 16.06
CA ASN A 303 1.22 -10.97 15.30
C ASN A 303 0.94 -9.67 14.55
N ASN A 304 1.92 -8.76 14.39
CA ASN A 304 1.72 -7.57 13.58
C ASN A 304 1.98 -7.89 12.09
N SER A 305 0.94 -7.83 11.24
CA SER A 305 1.07 -8.11 9.80
C SER A 305 1.98 -7.12 9.10
N GLU A 306 2.03 -5.87 9.56
CA GLU A 306 2.78 -4.77 8.95
C GLU A 306 4.28 -5.10 8.82
N ILE A 307 4.82 -5.87 9.77
CA ILE A 307 6.22 -6.32 9.75
C ILE A 307 6.49 -7.19 8.52
N PHE A 308 5.59 -8.11 8.21
CA PHE A 308 5.69 -8.99 7.05
C PHE A 308 5.37 -8.25 5.76
N GLU A 309 4.48 -7.25 5.81
CA GLU A 309 4.20 -6.36 4.67
C GLU A 309 5.43 -5.54 4.28
N LEU A 310 6.03 -4.82 5.23
CA LEU A 310 7.27 -4.06 5.02
C LEU A 310 8.43 -4.95 4.58
N THR A 311 8.59 -6.13 5.19
CA THR A 311 9.59 -7.11 4.75
C THR A 311 9.37 -7.48 3.28
N GLY A 312 8.12 -7.77 2.90
CA GLY A 312 7.77 -8.08 1.53
C GLY A 312 8.02 -6.92 0.56
N TYR A 313 7.73 -5.68 0.97
CA TYR A 313 7.99 -4.51 0.14
C TYR A 313 9.48 -4.25 -0.05
N ILE A 314 10.28 -4.41 1.00
CA ILE A 314 11.74 -4.31 0.93
C ILE A 314 12.29 -5.40 0.01
N ASP A 315 11.86 -6.65 0.19
CA ASP A 315 12.30 -7.79 -0.61
C ASP A 315 12.10 -7.53 -2.11
N ARG A 316 10.92 -7.09 -2.53
CA ARG A 316 10.68 -6.81 -3.96
C ARG A 316 11.50 -5.63 -4.48
N ARG A 317 11.75 -4.58 -3.67
CA ARG A 317 12.59 -3.44 -4.09
C ARG A 317 14.07 -3.80 -4.17
N GLN A 318 14.51 -4.83 -3.45
CA GLN A 318 15.85 -5.42 -3.60
C GLN A 318 15.91 -6.53 -4.67
N GLY A 319 14.80 -6.76 -5.40
CA GLY A 319 14.71 -7.78 -6.45
C GLY A 319 14.59 -9.21 -5.94
N LEU A 320 14.24 -9.43 -4.67
CA LEU A 320 14.01 -10.72 -4.01
C LEU A 320 12.52 -11.13 -4.10
N TRP A 321 12.00 -11.28 -5.30
CA TRP A 321 10.54 -11.34 -5.55
C TRP A 321 9.84 -12.56 -4.93
N ASN A 322 10.48 -13.73 -4.90
CA ASN A 322 9.91 -14.92 -4.25
C ASN A 322 9.91 -14.82 -2.71
N GLU A 323 10.88 -14.14 -2.12
CA GLU A 323 10.87 -13.84 -0.67
C GLU A 323 9.74 -12.85 -0.37
N SER A 324 9.61 -11.81 -1.21
CA SER A 324 8.52 -10.85 -1.12
C SER A 324 7.16 -11.51 -1.11
N ALA A 325 6.89 -12.40 -2.07
CA ALA A 325 5.65 -13.14 -2.16
C ALA A 325 5.37 -13.94 -0.88
N ARG A 326 6.37 -14.65 -0.33
CA ARG A 326 6.21 -15.40 0.94
C ARG A 326 5.93 -14.50 2.14
N SER A 327 6.61 -13.36 2.24
CA SER A 327 6.37 -12.37 3.28
C SER A 327 4.95 -11.80 3.20
N LEU A 328 4.48 -11.43 2.01
CA LEU A 328 3.10 -10.94 1.80
C LEU A 328 2.04 -12.03 2.08
N GLN A 329 2.32 -13.29 1.77
CA GLN A 329 1.44 -14.40 2.17
C GLN A 329 1.38 -14.58 3.68
N ARG A 330 2.50 -14.41 4.39
CA ARG A 330 2.51 -14.47 5.84
C ARG A 330 1.71 -13.32 6.45
N ALA A 331 1.78 -12.12 5.86
CA ALA A 331 0.92 -11.01 6.22
C ALA A 331 -0.57 -11.36 6.04
N LEU A 332 -0.96 -11.93 4.89
CA LEU A 332 -2.34 -12.41 4.66
C LEU A 332 -2.79 -13.49 5.67
N ALA A 333 -1.89 -14.32 6.19
CA ALA A 333 -2.26 -15.30 7.21
C ALA A 333 -2.67 -14.66 8.55
N LEU A 334 -2.16 -13.44 8.83
CA LEU A 334 -2.51 -12.62 10.00
C LEU A 334 -3.64 -11.62 9.69
N ASP A 335 -3.82 -11.26 8.42
CA ASP A 335 -4.83 -10.31 7.96
C ASP A 335 -5.55 -10.81 6.67
N PRO A 336 -6.32 -11.92 6.74
CA PRO A 336 -6.81 -12.66 5.56
C PRO A 336 -7.83 -11.93 4.69
N ARG A 337 -8.46 -10.87 5.19
CA ARG A 337 -9.39 -10.03 4.42
C ARG A 337 -8.81 -8.65 4.08
N ASN A 338 -7.49 -8.47 4.23
CA ASN A 338 -6.82 -7.27 3.78
C ASN A 338 -6.62 -7.31 2.26
N PHE A 339 -7.54 -6.65 1.55
CA PHE A 339 -7.53 -6.57 0.09
C PHE A 339 -6.31 -5.79 -0.45
N PHE A 340 -5.74 -4.87 0.32
CA PHE A 340 -4.56 -4.10 -0.08
C PHE A 340 -3.33 -5.01 -0.27
N ILE A 341 -3.15 -6.02 0.58
CA ILE A 341 -2.05 -6.99 0.39
C ILE A 341 -2.24 -7.76 -0.94
N LEU A 342 -3.47 -8.09 -1.31
CA LEU A 342 -3.76 -8.72 -2.61
C LEU A 342 -3.46 -7.77 -3.79
N GLN A 343 -3.75 -6.48 -3.67
CA GLN A 343 -3.33 -5.48 -4.66
C GLN A 343 -1.80 -5.42 -4.77
N GLN A 344 -1.07 -5.41 -3.65
CA GLN A 344 0.40 -5.38 -3.65
C GLN A 344 1.02 -6.64 -4.29
N ILE A 345 0.38 -7.79 -4.11
CA ILE A 345 0.72 -9.03 -4.83
C ILE A 345 0.44 -8.88 -6.33
N ALA A 346 -0.70 -8.31 -6.72
CA ALA A 346 -1.04 -8.07 -8.11
C ALA A 346 -0.02 -7.15 -8.81
N LEU A 347 0.44 -6.09 -8.13
CA LEU A 347 1.53 -5.22 -8.62
C LEU A 347 2.81 -6.03 -8.88
N SER A 348 3.15 -6.96 -8.00
CA SER A 348 4.33 -7.82 -8.21
C SER A 348 4.17 -8.70 -9.47
N TYR A 349 2.97 -9.17 -9.77
CA TYR A 349 2.70 -9.90 -11.02
C TYR A 349 2.74 -9.01 -12.27
N GLN A 350 2.33 -7.75 -12.15
CA GLN A 350 2.41 -6.78 -13.23
C GLN A 350 3.86 -6.58 -13.71
N GLU A 351 4.82 -6.46 -12.78
CA GLU A 351 6.25 -6.32 -13.10
C GLU A 351 6.79 -7.48 -13.95
N PHE A 352 6.23 -8.68 -13.77
CA PHE A 352 6.59 -9.86 -14.56
C PHE A 352 5.70 -10.10 -15.77
N ARG A 353 4.74 -9.20 -16.05
CA ARG A 353 3.72 -9.37 -17.09
C ARG A 353 2.94 -10.68 -16.94
N GLN A 354 2.79 -11.17 -15.71
CA GLN A 354 2.02 -12.37 -15.36
C GLN A 354 0.54 -12.02 -15.23
N PHE A 355 -0.04 -11.51 -16.32
CA PHE A 355 -1.39 -10.90 -16.33
C PHE A 355 -2.51 -11.83 -15.86
N ARG A 356 -2.38 -13.15 -16.09
CA ARG A 356 -3.35 -14.12 -15.57
C ARG A 356 -3.31 -14.21 -14.04
N ALA A 357 -2.13 -14.20 -13.44
CA ALA A 357 -1.96 -14.25 -11.99
C ALA A 357 -2.34 -12.90 -11.35
N MET A 358 -1.99 -11.79 -12.00
CA MET A 358 -2.43 -10.44 -11.64
C MET A 358 -3.97 -10.35 -11.59
N ALA A 359 -4.65 -10.77 -12.65
CA ALA A 359 -6.11 -10.83 -12.72
C ALA A 359 -6.72 -11.66 -11.58
N ALA A 360 -6.18 -12.86 -11.31
CA ALA A 360 -6.67 -13.73 -10.25
C ALA A 360 -6.50 -13.12 -8.84
N ALA A 361 -5.40 -12.41 -8.58
CA ALA A 361 -5.18 -11.72 -7.31
C ALA A 361 -6.18 -10.56 -7.12
N LEU A 362 -6.43 -9.78 -8.18
CA LEU A 362 -7.41 -8.69 -8.18
C LEU A 362 -8.86 -9.21 -8.06
N ASP A 363 -9.19 -10.32 -8.71
CA ASP A 363 -10.51 -10.96 -8.59
C ASP A 363 -10.75 -11.41 -7.14
N ARG A 364 -9.73 -11.93 -6.45
CA ARG A 364 -9.81 -12.23 -5.00
C ARG A 364 -10.01 -10.97 -4.15
N ALA A 365 -9.34 -9.87 -4.49
CA ALA A 365 -9.53 -8.60 -3.78
C ALA A 365 -10.98 -8.09 -3.96
N LEU A 366 -11.56 -8.22 -5.16
CA LEU A 366 -12.95 -7.87 -5.44
C LEU A 366 -13.97 -8.79 -4.75
N VAL A 367 -13.62 -10.05 -4.44
CA VAL A 367 -14.48 -10.87 -3.56
C VAL A 367 -14.57 -10.28 -2.15
N LEU A 368 -13.49 -9.66 -1.66
CA LEU A 368 -13.46 -9.05 -0.32
C LEU A 368 -14.16 -7.68 -0.30
N ILE A 369 -13.89 -6.84 -1.30
CA ILE A 369 -14.51 -5.51 -1.45
C ILE A 369 -14.96 -5.32 -2.91
N PRO A 370 -16.17 -5.78 -3.28
CA PRO A 370 -16.64 -5.78 -4.68
C PRO A 370 -16.76 -4.40 -5.33
N ARG A 371 -16.92 -3.35 -4.52
CA ARG A 371 -17.07 -1.97 -4.97
C ARG A 371 -15.79 -1.15 -4.79
N ASP A 372 -14.67 -1.78 -4.46
CA ASP A 372 -13.40 -1.05 -4.40
C ASP A 372 -13.06 -0.47 -5.78
N LEU A 373 -12.91 0.85 -5.82
CA LEU A 373 -12.81 1.60 -7.05
C LEU A 373 -11.53 1.25 -7.81
N ASP A 374 -10.39 1.34 -7.13
CA ASP A 374 -9.07 1.11 -7.69
C ASP A 374 -8.92 -0.33 -8.19
N THR A 375 -9.35 -1.32 -7.40
CA THR A 375 -9.27 -2.73 -7.82
C THR A 375 -10.09 -3.01 -9.07
N ARG A 376 -11.32 -2.46 -9.19
CA ARG A 376 -12.15 -2.64 -10.39
C ARG A 376 -11.47 -2.10 -11.64
N VAL A 377 -10.88 -0.91 -11.54
CA VAL A 377 -10.21 -0.23 -12.65
C VAL A 377 -8.92 -0.94 -13.01
N THR A 378 -8.08 -1.25 -12.03
CA THR A 378 -6.82 -1.99 -12.23
C THR A 378 -7.09 -3.39 -12.80
N ARG A 379 -8.17 -4.06 -12.39
CA ARG A 379 -8.57 -5.35 -12.96
C ARG A 379 -8.95 -5.25 -14.44
N ALA A 380 -9.63 -4.17 -14.82
CA ALA A 380 -10.01 -3.92 -16.20
C ALA A 380 -8.84 -3.43 -17.07
N LEU A 381 -7.85 -2.75 -16.47
CA LEU A 381 -6.59 -2.33 -17.11
C LEU A 381 -5.75 -3.54 -17.56
N VAL A 382 -5.86 -4.70 -16.90
CA VAL A 382 -5.11 -5.92 -17.27
C VAL A 382 -5.26 -6.27 -18.74
N ASP A 383 -6.47 -6.19 -19.31
CA ASP A 383 -6.71 -6.55 -20.71
C ASP A 383 -6.10 -5.53 -21.70
N LEU A 384 -6.04 -4.26 -21.31
CA LEU A 384 -5.34 -3.24 -22.08
C LEU A 384 -3.85 -3.55 -22.12
N GLU A 385 -3.23 -3.81 -20.96
CA GLU A 385 -1.79 -4.08 -20.86
C GLU A 385 -1.38 -5.43 -21.47
N TRP A 386 -2.20 -6.46 -21.29
CA TRP A 386 -1.92 -7.81 -21.77
C TRP A 386 -2.19 -7.97 -23.26
N ARG A 387 -3.35 -7.49 -23.73
CA ARG A 387 -3.90 -7.84 -25.04
C ARG A 387 -4.07 -6.65 -25.98
N ALA A 388 -3.69 -5.44 -25.53
CA ALA A 388 -4.01 -4.21 -26.21
C ALA A 388 -5.54 -4.05 -26.43
N ASP A 389 -6.35 -4.53 -25.48
CA ASP A 389 -7.82 -4.41 -25.54
C ASP A 389 -8.33 -3.33 -24.57
N PRO A 390 -8.69 -2.12 -25.07
CA PRO A 390 -9.17 -1.04 -24.21
C PRO A 390 -10.62 -1.21 -23.75
N ARG A 391 -11.39 -2.16 -24.30
CA ARG A 391 -12.84 -2.24 -24.09
C ARG A 391 -13.23 -2.49 -22.62
N PRO A 392 -12.60 -3.44 -21.89
CA PRO A 392 -12.97 -3.70 -20.50
C PRO A 392 -12.74 -2.48 -19.61
N LEU A 393 -11.60 -1.79 -19.77
CA LEU A 393 -11.28 -0.60 -18.98
C LEU A 393 -12.26 0.55 -19.26
N ARG A 394 -12.56 0.82 -20.54
CA ARG A 394 -13.55 1.84 -20.93
C ARG A 394 -14.92 1.58 -20.32
N GLU A 395 -15.39 0.33 -20.40
CA GLU A 395 -16.70 -0.05 -19.88
C GLU A 395 -16.76 0.03 -18.35
N SER A 396 -15.68 -0.36 -17.66
CA SER A 396 -15.57 -0.24 -16.21
C SER A 396 -15.62 1.23 -15.78
N ILE A 397 -14.81 2.11 -16.39
CA ILE A 397 -14.82 3.54 -16.10
C ILE A 397 -16.21 4.15 -16.34
N ARG A 398 -16.83 3.84 -17.50
CA ARG A 398 -18.18 4.31 -17.84
C ARG A 398 -19.21 3.88 -16.80
N THR A 399 -19.17 2.62 -16.39
CA THR A 399 -20.09 2.06 -15.40
C THR A 399 -19.92 2.75 -14.05
N ILE A 400 -18.69 2.89 -13.58
CA ILE A 400 -18.40 3.55 -12.29
C ILE A 400 -18.85 5.02 -12.30
N LEU A 401 -18.56 5.77 -13.36
CA LEU A 401 -19.01 7.16 -13.48
C LEU A 401 -20.53 7.29 -13.55
N THR A 402 -21.22 6.28 -14.10
CA THR A 402 -22.70 6.21 -14.11
C THR A 402 -23.24 5.89 -12.72
N GLU A 403 -22.59 5.01 -11.97
CA GLU A 403 -22.94 4.67 -10.59
C GLU A 403 -22.74 5.87 -9.64
N ASN A 404 -21.62 6.58 -9.78
CA ASN A 404 -21.30 7.77 -8.99
C ASN A 404 -20.33 8.71 -9.71
N SER A 405 -20.84 9.80 -10.27
CA SER A 405 -20.04 10.78 -11.00
C SER A 405 -19.02 11.52 -10.13
N ALA A 406 -19.18 11.54 -8.80
CA ALA A 406 -18.23 12.17 -7.89
C ALA A 406 -16.89 11.42 -7.81
N THR A 407 -16.82 10.19 -8.31
CA THR A 407 -15.56 9.39 -8.36
C THR A 407 -14.65 9.77 -9.53
N ALA A 408 -15.04 10.74 -10.37
CA ALA A 408 -14.29 11.10 -11.56
C ALA A 408 -12.83 11.50 -11.26
N SER A 409 -12.57 12.23 -10.17
CA SER A 409 -11.22 12.62 -9.78
C SER A 409 -10.35 11.44 -9.39
N ASP A 410 -10.93 10.43 -8.76
CA ASP A 410 -10.22 9.21 -8.36
C ASP A 410 -9.88 8.30 -9.54
N LEU A 411 -10.63 8.41 -10.65
CA LEU A 411 -10.40 7.67 -11.90
C LEU A 411 -9.55 8.42 -12.92
N ALA A 412 -9.29 9.71 -12.68
CA ALA A 412 -8.83 10.64 -13.71
C ALA A 412 -7.55 10.18 -14.39
N ALA A 413 -6.63 9.58 -13.63
CA ALA A 413 -5.35 9.13 -14.14
C ALA A 413 -5.48 7.95 -15.12
N GLN A 414 -6.21 6.89 -14.75
CA GLN A 414 -6.46 5.72 -15.60
C GLN A 414 -7.38 6.07 -16.78
N TRP A 415 -8.35 6.98 -16.56
CA TRP A 415 -9.20 7.49 -17.63
C TRP A 415 -8.39 8.28 -18.68
N PHE A 416 -7.47 9.13 -18.23
CA PHE A 416 -6.59 9.89 -19.12
C PHE A 416 -5.64 8.96 -19.90
N TYR A 417 -5.03 7.99 -19.22
CA TYR A 417 -4.18 6.97 -19.85
C TYR A 417 -4.92 6.17 -20.93
N LEU A 418 -6.13 5.69 -20.63
CA LEU A 418 -7.00 5.02 -21.60
C LEU A 418 -7.27 5.93 -22.79
N ALA A 419 -7.75 7.15 -22.54
CA ALA A 419 -8.14 8.08 -23.59
C ALA A 419 -6.98 8.41 -24.56
N LEU A 420 -5.76 8.51 -24.03
CA LEU A 420 -4.54 8.65 -24.84
C LEU A 420 -4.23 7.41 -25.68
N CYS A 421 -4.35 6.21 -25.10
CA CYS A 421 -4.18 4.95 -25.85
C CYS A 421 -5.19 4.82 -26.99
N GLU A 422 -6.41 5.27 -26.76
CA GLU A 422 -7.53 5.21 -27.69
C GLU A 422 -7.54 6.30 -28.75
N ARG A 423 -6.75 7.36 -28.56
CA ARG A 423 -6.75 8.56 -29.41
C ARG A 423 -8.13 9.21 -29.49
N ASP A 424 -8.87 9.21 -28.39
CA ASP A 424 -10.20 9.84 -28.31
C ASP A 424 -10.06 11.26 -27.72
N PRO A 425 -10.13 12.33 -28.55
CA PRO A 425 -9.94 13.69 -28.06
C PRO A 425 -11.05 14.16 -27.11
N SER A 426 -12.25 13.58 -27.23
CA SER A 426 -13.39 13.88 -26.36
C SER A 426 -13.13 13.29 -24.98
N ALA A 427 -12.78 12.00 -24.92
CA ALA A 427 -12.45 11.33 -23.67
C ALA A 427 -11.22 11.97 -22.99
N VAL A 428 -10.19 12.38 -23.75
CA VAL A 428 -9.03 13.12 -23.22
C VAL A 428 -9.46 14.41 -22.53
N THR A 429 -10.39 15.16 -23.15
CA THR A 429 -10.90 16.42 -22.59
C THR A 429 -11.68 16.19 -21.30
N GLN A 430 -12.52 15.15 -21.28
CA GLN A 430 -13.32 14.79 -20.10
C GLN A 430 -12.44 14.32 -18.94
N ALA A 431 -11.47 13.43 -19.21
CA ALA A 431 -10.53 12.95 -18.21
C ALA A 431 -9.68 14.09 -17.65
N LEU A 432 -9.17 14.99 -18.50
CA LEU A 432 -8.41 16.16 -18.06
C LEU A 432 -9.20 17.10 -17.14
N ALA A 433 -10.51 17.25 -17.38
CA ALA A 433 -11.38 18.04 -16.52
C ALA A 433 -11.54 17.40 -15.13
N ALA A 434 -11.37 16.09 -15.01
CA ALA A 434 -11.45 15.36 -13.74
C ALA A 434 -10.11 15.29 -12.98
N ILE A 435 -8.97 15.53 -13.64
CA ILE A 435 -7.66 15.53 -12.97
C ILE A 435 -7.65 16.61 -11.85
N PRO A 436 -7.15 16.33 -10.65
CA PRO A 436 -6.98 17.35 -9.61
C PRO A 436 -5.92 18.40 -9.95
N ASP A 437 -5.87 19.51 -9.22
CA ASP A 437 -4.82 20.53 -9.38
C ASP A 437 -3.42 19.98 -9.04
N SER A 438 -3.35 19.00 -8.15
CA SER A 438 -2.12 18.27 -7.82
C SER A 438 -1.62 17.34 -8.94
N GLY A 439 -2.37 17.17 -10.02
CA GLY A 439 -2.01 16.34 -11.15
C GLY A 439 -2.39 14.86 -10.95
N THR A 440 -1.55 13.96 -11.47
CA THR A 440 -1.79 12.51 -11.46
C THR A 440 -0.62 11.74 -10.87
N ALA A 441 -0.90 10.65 -10.18
CA ALA A 441 0.08 9.72 -9.64
C ALA A 441 -0.27 8.31 -10.12
N VAL A 442 0.44 7.81 -11.14
CA VAL A 442 0.28 6.43 -11.64
C VAL A 442 1.57 5.67 -11.41
N ASP A 443 2.62 6.02 -12.18
CA ASP A 443 3.98 5.49 -12.02
C ASP A 443 4.91 6.52 -11.39
N LEU A 444 4.71 7.80 -11.72
CA LEU A 444 5.40 8.97 -11.22
C LEU A 444 4.36 10.07 -10.95
N ASN A 445 4.75 11.10 -10.20
CA ASN A 445 3.91 12.28 -9.98
C ASN A 445 4.04 13.23 -11.17
N PHE A 446 2.96 13.37 -11.93
CA PHE A 446 2.88 14.25 -13.09
C PHE A 446 2.00 15.47 -12.76
N PRO A 447 2.49 16.70 -12.96
CA PRO A 447 1.70 17.89 -12.69
C PRO A 447 0.52 17.99 -13.66
N ARG A 448 -0.53 18.69 -13.27
CA ARG A 448 -1.70 18.90 -14.14
C ARG A 448 -1.31 19.52 -15.49
N SER A 449 -0.41 20.49 -15.46
CA SER A 449 0.13 21.19 -16.65
C SER A 449 0.81 20.25 -17.66
N TRP A 450 1.41 19.16 -17.20
CA TRP A 450 1.92 18.10 -18.08
C TRP A 450 0.79 17.37 -18.81
N CYS A 451 -0.28 17.01 -18.08
CA CYS A 451 -1.47 16.38 -18.67
C CYS A 451 -2.16 17.31 -19.68
N GLU A 452 -2.22 18.62 -19.40
CA GLU A 452 -2.72 19.64 -20.33
C GLU A 452 -1.88 19.67 -21.63
N GLY A 453 -0.55 19.63 -21.51
CA GLY A 453 0.35 19.56 -22.66
C GLY A 453 0.15 18.30 -23.51
N LEU A 454 0.01 17.14 -22.87
CA LEU A 454 -0.30 15.88 -23.55
C LEU A 454 -1.66 15.92 -24.27
N ALA A 455 -2.68 16.50 -23.63
CA ALA A 455 -4.02 16.63 -24.21
C ALA A 455 -4.06 17.57 -25.42
N ALA A 456 -3.34 18.68 -25.36
CA ALA A 456 -3.20 19.60 -26.48
C ALA A 456 -2.42 18.93 -27.63
N ARG A 457 -1.33 18.23 -27.31
CA ARG A 457 -0.54 17.47 -28.28
C ARG A 457 -1.37 16.39 -28.98
N SER A 458 -2.22 15.65 -28.26
CA SER A 458 -3.08 14.62 -28.86
C SER A 458 -4.12 15.19 -29.83
N LYS A 459 -4.43 16.49 -29.72
CA LYS A 459 -5.32 17.23 -30.64
C LYS A 459 -4.57 17.91 -31.79
N GLY A 460 -3.24 17.84 -31.82
CA GLY A 460 -2.41 18.57 -32.78
C GLY A 460 -2.27 20.07 -32.50
N ASP A 461 -2.69 20.54 -31.31
CA ASP A 461 -2.56 21.94 -30.91
C ASP A 461 -1.17 22.20 -30.33
N VAL A 462 -0.23 22.51 -31.22
CA VAL A 462 1.20 22.72 -30.89
C VAL A 462 1.39 23.90 -29.94
N ALA A 463 0.67 25.01 -30.16
CA ALA A 463 0.85 26.23 -29.37
C ALA A 463 0.40 26.03 -27.92
N THR A 464 -0.79 25.46 -27.72
CA THR A 464 -1.30 25.16 -26.38
C THR A 464 -0.44 24.09 -25.69
N ALA A 465 0.01 23.07 -26.43
CA ALA A 465 0.89 22.05 -25.89
C ALA A 465 2.20 22.65 -25.38
N GLN A 466 2.85 23.51 -26.18
CA GLN A 466 4.11 24.14 -25.81
C GLN A 466 3.96 25.05 -24.58
N ALA A 467 2.88 25.84 -24.50
CA ALA A 467 2.60 26.69 -23.34
C ALA A 467 2.41 25.85 -22.05
N ALA A 468 1.64 24.76 -22.13
CA ALA A 468 1.41 23.88 -20.99
C ALA A 468 2.69 23.15 -20.54
N PHE A 469 3.53 22.67 -21.47
CA PHE A 469 4.82 22.07 -21.11
C PHE A 469 5.79 23.07 -20.48
N LEU A 470 5.79 24.34 -20.90
CA LEU A 470 6.58 25.39 -20.24
C LEU A 470 6.09 25.66 -18.81
N ALA A 471 4.78 25.63 -18.58
CA ALA A 471 4.21 25.73 -17.23
C ALA A 471 4.64 24.54 -16.36
N ALA A 472 4.56 23.32 -16.89
CA ALA A 472 5.02 22.10 -16.22
C ALA A 472 6.51 22.15 -15.90
N HIS A 473 7.34 22.64 -16.82
CA HIS A 473 8.77 22.81 -16.61
C HIS A 473 9.05 23.73 -15.43
N ALA A 474 8.41 24.91 -15.38
CA ALA A 474 8.62 25.88 -14.29
C ALA A 474 8.22 25.33 -12.91
N GLU A 475 7.22 24.44 -12.87
CA GLU A 475 6.82 23.73 -11.65
C GLU A 475 7.86 22.69 -11.22
N LEU A 476 8.29 21.80 -12.13
CA LEU A 476 9.24 20.74 -11.82
C LEU A 476 10.65 21.26 -11.55
N GLU A 477 11.08 22.31 -12.23
CA GLU A 477 12.38 22.95 -11.98
C GLU A 477 12.47 23.46 -10.53
N ARG A 478 11.37 24.01 -9.99
CA ARG A 478 11.29 24.40 -8.58
C ARG A 478 11.42 23.20 -7.66
N THR A 479 10.66 22.12 -7.93
CA THR A 479 10.74 20.88 -7.15
C THR A 479 12.15 20.29 -7.15
N VAL A 480 12.78 20.17 -8.32
CA VAL A 480 14.13 19.62 -8.47
C VAL A 480 15.17 20.51 -7.77
N LYS A 481 15.02 21.83 -7.82
CA LYS A 481 15.91 22.75 -7.11
C LYS A 481 15.82 22.58 -5.59
N GLU A 482 14.62 22.39 -5.05
CA GLU A 482 14.38 22.15 -3.63
C GLU A 482 14.77 20.72 -3.22
N GLN A 483 14.74 19.77 -4.16
CA GLN A 483 14.86 18.33 -3.92
C GLN A 483 15.79 17.68 -4.97
N PRO A 484 17.09 18.04 -5.04
CA PRO A 484 17.98 17.61 -6.12
C PRO A 484 18.30 16.11 -6.12
N GLY A 485 17.98 15.40 -5.04
CA GLY A 485 18.11 13.95 -4.91
C GLY A 485 16.84 13.17 -5.30
N TYR A 486 15.73 13.84 -5.61
CA TYR A 486 14.46 13.18 -5.90
C TYR A 486 14.39 12.73 -7.36
N ALA A 487 14.86 11.50 -7.62
CA ALA A 487 14.99 10.94 -8.96
C ALA A 487 13.69 10.95 -9.80
N PRO A 488 12.50 10.62 -9.25
CA PRO A 488 11.23 10.76 -9.96
C PRO A 488 10.98 12.15 -10.56
N ALA A 489 11.22 13.22 -9.79
CA ALA A 489 11.01 14.59 -10.28
C ALA A 489 11.98 14.96 -11.41
N LEU A 490 13.25 14.52 -11.32
CA LEU A 490 14.23 14.69 -12.40
C LEU A 490 13.83 13.95 -13.68
N CYS A 491 13.27 12.75 -13.55
CA CYS A 491 12.78 12.00 -14.69
C CYS A 491 11.61 12.70 -15.40
N VAL A 492 10.68 13.27 -14.62
CA VAL A 492 9.55 14.02 -15.17
C VAL A 492 10.02 15.33 -15.82
N LEU A 493 11.02 16.01 -15.24
CA LEU A 493 11.65 17.18 -15.87
C LEU A 493 12.27 16.80 -17.23
N GLY A 494 12.99 15.67 -17.30
CA GLY A 494 13.57 15.20 -18.56
C GLY A 494 12.52 14.86 -19.63
N LEU A 495 11.37 14.33 -19.23
CA LEU A 495 10.23 14.10 -20.14
C LEU A 495 9.63 15.42 -20.66
N ILE A 496 9.54 16.44 -19.80
CA ILE A 496 9.08 17.78 -20.15
C ILE A 496 10.07 18.45 -21.11
N ASP A 497 11.36 18.34 -20.86
CA ASP A 497 12.39 18.88 -21.77
C ASP A 497 12.40 18.16 -23.12
N ALA A 498 12.21 16.84 -23.14
CA ALA A 498 12.02 16.11 -24.39
C ALA A 498 10.78 16.60 -25.15
N ALA A 499 9.69 16.86 -24.43
CA ALA A 499 8.47 17.44 -24.98
C ALA A 499 8.65 18.86 -25.55
N LEU A 500 9.58 19.64 -25.01
CA LEU A 500 9.93 20.99 -25.45
C LEU A 500 11.02 21.01 -26.54
N GLY A 501 11.56 19.85 -26.92
CA GLY A 501 12.65 19.73 -27.90
C GLY A 501 14.04 20.07 -27.34
N ARG A 502 14.19 20.15 -26.01
CA ARG A 502 15.46 20.41 -25.31
C ARG A 502 16.21 19.11 -25.08
N LYS A 503 16.71 18.56 -26.18
CA LYS A 503 17.25 17.20 -26.25
C LYS A 503 18.39 16.94 -25.25
N ASP A 504 19.36 17.85 -25.18
CA ASP A 504 20.54 17.62 -24.36
C ASP A 504 20.19 17.68 -22.86
N GLU A 505 19.30 18.60 -22.47
CA GLU A 505 18.74 18.69 -21.12
C GLU A 505 17.99 17.41 -20.75
N ALA A 506 17.05 17.00 -21.60
CA ALA A 506 16.21 15.84 -21.39
C ALA A 506 17.02 14.56 -21.14
N ILE A 507 18.04 14.31 -21.96
CA ILE A 507 18.88 13.11 -21.85
C ILE A 507 19.75 13.18 -20.59
N ARG A 508 20.31 14.36 -20.26
CA ARG A 508 21.12 14.53 -19.04
C ARG A 508 20.29 14.26 -17.79
N GLU A 509 19.09 14.80 -17.71
CA GLU A 509 18.20 14.65 -16.56
C GLU A 509 17.69 13.22 -16.40
N GLY A 510 17.25 12.60 -17.49
CA GLY A 510 16.83 11.19 -17.48
C GLY A 510 17.95 10.23 -17.03
N ARG A 511 19.18 10.44 -17.51
CA ARG A 511 20.35 9.68 -17.05
C ARG A 511 20.64 9.92 -15.57
N ARG A 512 20.59 11.19 -15.14
CA ARG A 512 20.82 11.55 -13.75
C ARG A 512 19.79 10.91 -12.81
N ALA A 513 18.53 10.83 -13.22
CA ALA A 513 17.49 10.13 -12.46
C ALA A 513 17.85 8.64 -12.25
N ILE A 514 18.25 7.94 -13.32
CA ILE A 514 18.68 6.53 -13.23
C ILE A 514 19.92 6.36 -12.35
N GLU A 515 20.89 7.28 -12.41
CA GLU A 515 22.08 7.25 -11.54
C GLU A 515 21.72 7.41 -10.05
N LEU A 516 20.74 8.24 -9.73
CA LEU A 516 20.29 8.50 -8.36
C LEU A 516 19.51 7.31 -7.77
N LEU A 517 18.73 6.63 -8.61
CA LEU A 517 17.89 5.50 -8.22
C LEU A 517 18.02 4.34 -9.23
N PRO A 518 19.17 3.64 -9.24
CA PRO A 518 19.38 2.52 -10.15
C PRO A 518 18.57 1.30 -9.70
N ILE A 519 18.28 0.40 -10.64
CA ILE A 519 17.54 -0.87 -10.37
C ILE A 519 18.19 -1.76 -9.30
N THR A 520 19.50 -1.60 -9.07
CA THR A 520 20.23 -2.35 -8.03
C THR A 520 19.99 -1.79 -6.64
N LYS A 521 19.57 -0.52 -6.54
CA LYS A 521 19.16 0.12 -5.31
C LYS A 521 17.67 -0.12 -5.09
N ASP A 522 16.85 0.13 -6.11
CA ASP A 522 15.41 -0.04 -6.09
C ASP A 522 14.92 -0.60 -7.43
N SER A 523 14.51 -1.86 -7.45
CA SER A 523 14.12 -2.53 -8.69
C SER A 523 12.72 -2.18 -9.19
N ILE A 524 11.89 -1.50 -8.41
CA ILE A 524 10.57 -1.04 -8.85
C ILE A 524 10.73 0.32 -9.51
N ASP A 525 11.09 1.33 -8.71
CA ASP A 525 11.13 2.71 -9.20
C ASP A 525 12.27 2.87 -10.22
N GLY A 526 13.39 2.16 -10.05
CA GLY A 526 14.47 2.15 -11.04
C GLY A 526 14.06 1.59 -12.41
N ALA A 527 13.15 0.60 -12.44
CA ALA A 527 12.62 0.05 -13.69
C ALA A 527 11.68 1.05 -14.38
N GLU A 528 10.89 1.80 -13.61
CA GLU A 528 10.07 2.91 -14.12
C GLU A 528 10.93 4.02 -14.73
N LEU A 529 12.02 4.41 -14.08
CA LEU A 529 12.96 5.38 -14.64
C LEU A 529 13.58 4.90 -15.97
N MET A 530 13.92 3.61 -16.06
CA MET A 530 14.39 3.01 -17.32
C MET A 530 13.33 3.01 -18.43
N LYS A 531 12.05 2.79 -18.09
CA LYS A 531 10.92 2.90 -19.03
C LYS A 531 10.83 4.32 -19.59
N TYR A 532 10.80 5.32 -18.72
CA TYR A 532 10.68 6.72 -19.14
C TYR A 532 11.92 7.26 -19.85
N MET A 533 13.11 6.74 -19.57
CA MET A 533 14.31 7.03 -20.38
C MET A 533 14.14 6.60 -21.83
N GLY A 534 13.46 5.48 -22.08
CA GLY A 534 13.09 5.06 -23.43
C GLY A 534 12.16 6.08 -24.12
N VAL A 535 11.20 6.63 -23.37
CA VAL A 535 10.30 7.70 -23.86
C VAL A 535 11.07 8.97 -24.18
N ILE A 536 11.98 9.39 -23.30
CA ILE A 536 12.86 10.55 -23.53
C ILE A 536 13.64 10.39 -24.83
N TYR A 537 14.30 9.25 -25.05
CA TYR A 537 15.01 8.99 -26.30
C TYR A 537 14.08 9.01 -27.51
N ALA A 538 12.90 8.37 -27.42
CA ALA A 538 11.94 8.33 -28.51
C ALA A 538 11.44 9.73 -28.92
N TRP A 539 11.24 10.62 -27.95
CA TRP A 539 10.77 11.99 -28.18
C TRP A 539 11.89 12.94 -28.62
N CYS A 540 13.13 12.68 -28.21
CA CYS A 540 14.31 13.39 -28.70
C CYS A 540 14.74 12.99 -30.12
N GLY A 541 14.06 12.01 -30.74
CA GLY A 541 14.40 11.48 -32.06
C GLY A 541 15.56 10.46 -32.06
N GLU A 542 16.01 10.03 -30.88
CA GLU A 542 17.08 9.06 -30.68
C GLU A 542 16.56 7.63 -30.79
N LYS A 543 16.13 7.23 -32.00
CA LYS A 543 15.43 5.95 -32.23
C LYS A 543 16.25 4.72 -31.84
N ASP A 544 17.54 4.72 -32.13
CA ASP A 544 18.43 3.60 -31.81
C ASP A 544 18.52 3.40 -30.30
N PHE A 545 18.82 4.47 -29.55
CA PHE A 545 18.86 4.43 -28.09
C PHE A 545 17.50 4.10 -27.46
N ALA A 546 16.40 4.60 -28.03
CA ALA A 546 15.06 4.27 -27.55
C ALA A 546 14.77 2.77 -27.66
N ILE A 547 15.07 2.15 -28.81
CA ILE A 547 14.84 0.72 -29.05
C ILE A 547 15.75 -0.14 -28.18
N GLU A 548 17.02 0.24 -28.01
CA GLU A 548 17.95 -0.43 -27.10
C GLU A 548 17.46 -0.35 -25.64
N GLN A 549 17.00 0.82 -25.22
CA GLN A 549 16.48 1.05 -23.88
C GLN A 549 15.20 0.22 -23.62
N ILE A 550 14.26 0.17 -24.58
CA ILE A 550 13.07 -0.70 -24.50
C ILE A 550 13.50 -2.16 -24.34
N ALA A 551 14.44 -2.64 -25.18
CA ALA A 551 14.92 -4.01 -25.10
C ALA A 551 15.64 -4.32 -23.78
N ALA A 552 16.32 -3.34 -23.18
CA ALA A 552 16.93 -3.47 -21.85
C ALA A 552 15.87 -3.54 -20.74
N THR A 553 14.87 -2.65 -20.77
CA THR A 553 13.77 -2.63 -19.78
C THR A 553 12.95 -3.92 -19.82
N LEU A 554 12.69 -4.50 -21.00
CA LEU A 554 11.94 -5.76 -21.12
C LEU A 554 12.67 -6.99 -20.57
N LYS A 555 13.99 -6.92 -20.36
CA LYS A 555 14.79 -8.02 -19.78
C LYS A 555 14.74 -8.06 -18.25
N ILE A 556 14.17 -7.04 -17.62
CA ILE A 556 13.99 -6.96 -16.17
C ILE A 556 12.49 -6.98 -15.83
N PRO A 557 12.13 -7.24 -14.56
CA PRO A 557 10.79 -6.93 -14.06
C PRO A 557 10.51 -5.43 -14.25
N SER A 558 9.41 -5.09 -14.91
CA SER A 558 9.00 -3.71 -15.22
C SER A 558 7.53 -3.69 -15.66
N THR A 559 6.85 -2.55 -15.53
CA THR A 559 5.49 -2.37 -16.06
C THR A 559 5.39 -2.25 -17.58
N LEU A 560 6.50 -2.14 -18.32
CA LEU A 560 6.49 -2.04 -19.79
C LEU A 560 5.91 -3.32 -20.41
N SER A 561 4.78 -3.18 -21.12
CA SER A 561 3.95 -4.29 -21.60
C SER A 561 3.73 -4.25 -23.13
N TYR A 562 3.11 -5.31 -23.66
CA TYR A 562 2.63 -5.35 -25.05
C TYR A 562 1.62 -4.23 -25.31
N GLY A 563 0.60 -4.08 -24.47
CA GLY A 563 -0.44 -3.07 -24.59
C GLY A 563 0.12 -1.65 -24.58
N ASN A 564 1.03 -1.37 -23.65
CA ASN A 564 1.68 -0.07 -23.55
C ASN A 564 2.47 0.27 -24.82
N LEU A 565 3.34 -0.63 -25.29
CA LEU A 565 4.13 -0.42 -26.50
C LEU A 565 3.24 -0.31 -27.75
N LYS A 566 2.16 -1.10 -27.81
CA LYS A 566 1.26 -1.14 -28.97
C LYS A 566 0.38 0.10 -29.08
N LEU A 567 -0.18 0.59 -27.98
CA LEU A 567 -1.25 1.60 -27.99
C LEU A 567 -0.75 3.00 -27.60
N HIS A 568 0.10 3.10 -26.58
CA HIS A 568 0.41 4.38 -25.93
C HIS A 568 1.16 5.36 -26.86
N PRO A 569 0.81 6.67 -26.89
CA PRO A 569 1.45 7.68 -27.73
C PRO A 569 2.95 7.85 -27.58
N ASN A 570 3.50 7.48 -26.43
CA ASN A 570 4.92 7.67 -26.13
C ASN A 570 5.84 7.06 -27.20
N TRP A 571 5.37 6.01 -27.89
CA TRP A 571 6.17 5.20 -28.80
C TRP A 571 5.86 5.47 -30.29
N ASP A 572 5.03 6.46 -30.60
CA ASP A 572 4.57 6.73 -31.98
C ASP A 572 5.72 6.97 -32.97
N SER A 573 6.78 7.65 -32.53
CA SER A 573 7.95 7.95 -33.38
C SER A 573 8.75 6.70 -33.80
N LEU A 574 8.56 5.58 -33.10
CA LEU A 574 9.23 4.30 -33.36
C LEU A 574 8.40 3.36 -34.24
N ARG A 575 7.09 3.60 -34.38
CA ARG A 575 6.21 2.77 -35.21
C ARG A 575 6.67 2.79 -36.67
N GLY A 576 6.71 1.63 -37.30
CA GLY A 576 7.27 1.43 -38.63
C GLY A 576 8.78 1.17 -38.69
N ASP A 577 9.53 1.31 -37.58
CA ASP A 577 10.90 0.76 -37.50
C ASP A 577 10.81 -0.77 -37.34
N PRO A 578 11.42 -1.58 -38.23
CA PRO A 578 11.32 -3.03 -38.18
C PRO A 578 11.79 -3.65 -36.86
N ARG A 579 12.76 -3.03 -36.17
CA ARG A 579 13.27 -3.54 -34.89
C ARG A 579 12.26 -3.33 -33.77
N PHE A 580 11.59 -2.18 -33.75
CA PHE A 580 10.52 -1.90 -32.80
C PHE A 580 9.31 -2.79 -33.04
N GLU A 581 8.85 -2.93 -34.29
CA GLU A 581 7.72 -3.81 -34.63
C GLU A 581 8.01 -5.27 -34.27
N LYS A 582 9.26 -5.71 -34.41
CA LYS A 582 9.69 -7.04 -33.94
C LYS A 582 9.51 -7.18 -32.43
N ILE A 583 9.97 -6.22 -31.63
CA ILE A 583 9.80 -6.24 -30.16
C ILE A 583 8.32 -6.34 -29.78
N VAL A 584 7.47 -5.51 -30.41
CA VAL A 584 6.02 -5.52 -30.15
C VAL A 584 5.40 -6.85 -30.54
N THR A 585 5.80 -7.43 -31.67
CA THR A 585 5.31 -8.74 -32.14
C THR A 585 5.74 -9.88 -31.22
N ASP A 586 6.99 -9.87 -30.75
CA ASP A 586 7.54 -10.89 -29.85
C ASP A 586 6.84 -10.89 -28.48
N LEU A 587 6.33 -9.72 -28.05
CA LEU A 587 5.56 -9.56 -26.81
C LEU A 587 4.07 -9.87 -26.95
N ALA A 588 3.53 -9.92 -28.16
CA ALA A 588 2.11 -10.15 -28.37
C ALA A 588 1.68 -11.46 -27.67
N PRO A 589 0.53 -11.47 -26.97
CA PRO A 589 0.05 -12.68 -26.32
C PRO A 589 -0.11 -13.78 -27.36
N LYS A 590 0.63 -14.86 -27.20
CA LYS A 590 0.49 -16.04 -28.04
C LYS A 590 -0.92 -16.58 -27.82
N ASN A 591 -1.70 -16.74 -28.90
CA ASN A 591 -2.99 -17.42 -28.80
C ASN A 591 -2.75 -18.76 -28.08
N PRO A 592 -3.54 -19.10 -27.05
CA PRO A 592 -3.56 -20.49 -26.62
C PRO A 592 -3.97 -21.29 -27.85
N GLU A 593 -3.12 -22.20 -28.29
CA GLU A 593 -3.53 -23.20 -29.26
C GLU A 593 -4.82 -23.86 -28.74
N LYS A 594 -5.74 -24.08 -29.67
CA LYS A 594 -7.15 -24.46 -29.51
C LYS A 594 -7.46 -25.48 -28.42
#